data_AF-A0A0Q6DIH0-F1
#
_entry.id   AF-A0A0Q6DIH0-F1
#
_cell.length_a   1.000
_cell.length_b   1.000
_cell.length_c   1.000
_cell.angle_alpha   90.00
_cell.angle_beta   90.00
_cell.angle_gamma   90.00
#
_symmetry.space_group_name_H-M   'P 1'
#
loop_
_entity.id
_entity.type
_entity.pdbx_description
1 polymer ?
#
loop_
_entity_poly.entity_id
_entity_poly.type
_entity_poly.pdbx_seq_one_letter_code
_entity_poly.pdbx_strand_id
1 'polypeptide(L)'
;MPLEMLSLLLRADATTVETISMGLPVAQRAALAAFCYNRRHLRSLAFRLALHCDDRSLVRAAGTVGIVLYEQSRDPAVQEDEQPRHKPKGISLARMA
;
A
#
# COMPACT_ATOMS: atom_id res chain seq x y z
N MET A 1 4.96 -6.63 17.41
CA MET A 1 4.16 -5.41 17.13
C MET A 1 2.98 -5.41 18.09
N PRO A 2 2.81 -4.36 18.91
CA PRO A 2 1.66 -4.25 19.82
C PRO A 2 0.36 -4.07 19.03
N LEU A 3 -0.73 -4.74 19.42
CA LEU A 3 -2.01 -4.68 18.72
C LEU A 3 -2.63 -3.28 18.71
N GLU A 4 -2.41 -2.47 19.75
CA GLU A 4 -2.91 -1.10 19.85
C GLU A 4 -2.42 -0.20 18.70
N MET A 5 -1.18 -0.41 18.26
CA MET A 5 -0.63 0.32 17.11
C MET A 5 -1.38 -0.06 15.82
N LEU A 6 -1.69 -1.35 15.65
CA LEU A 6 -2.45 -1.84 14.50
C LEU A 6 -3.89 -1.28 14.51
N SER A 7 -4.52 -1.18 15.68
CA SER A 7 -5.85 -0.57 15.84
C SER A 7 -5.88 0.88 15.37
N LEU A 8 -4.83 1.64 15.70
CA LEU A 8 -4.70 3.05 15.32
C LEU A 8 -4.42 3.19 13.82
N LEU A 9 -3.55 2.34 13.26
CA LEU A 9 -3.27 2.30 11.83
C LEU A 9 -4.47 1.85 10.98
N LEU A 10 -5.32 0.96 11.50
CA LEU A 10 -6.53 0.49 10.81
C LEU A 10 -7.64 1.55 10.76
N ARG A 11 -7.61 2.52 11.67
CA ARG A 11 -8.60 3.62 11.73
C ARG A 11 -8.09 4.90 11.08
N ALA A 12 -6.77 5.06 10.96
CA ALA A 12 -6.15 6.19 10.30
C ALA A 12 -6.28 6.08 8.76
N ASP A 13 -6.30 7.22 8.08
CA ASP A 13 -6.20 7.27 6.63
C ASP A 13 -4.81 6.79 6.15
N ALA A 14 -4.73 6.30 4.92
CA ALA A 14 -3.50 5.68 4.38
C ALA A 14 -2.28 6.62 4.42
N THR A 15 -2.49 7.94 4.29
CA THR A 15 -1.45 8.98 4.35
C THR A 15 -0.91 9.16 5.77
N THR A 16 -1.78 9.18 6.77
CA THR A 16 -1.40 9.23 8.19
C THR A 16 -0.64 7.96 8.59
N VAL A 17 -1.08 6.79 8.12
CA VAL A 17 -0.36 5.52 8.38
C VAL A 17 1.04 5.53 7.80
N GLU A 18 1.20 5.97 6.55
CA GLU A 18 2.49 6.06 5.89
C GLU A 18 3.43 7.00 6.67
N THR A 19 2.94 8.18 7.07
CA THR A 19 3.71 9.15 7.86
C THR A 19 4.18 8.56 9.19
N ILE A 20 3.30 7.89 9.94
CA ILE A 20 3.66 7.26 11.21
C ILE A 20 4.68 6.13 11.00
N SER A 21 4.50 5.35 9.92
CA SER A 21 5.38 4.22 9.61
C SER A 21 6.82 4.63 9.27
N MET A 22 7.03 5.86 8.81
CA MET A 22 8.36 6.38 8.50
C MET A 22 9.23 6.56 9.75
N GLY A 23 8.61 6.77 10.92
CA GLY A 23 9.31 6.80 12.21
C GLY A 23 9.65 5.42 12.78
N LEU A 24 9.16 4.32 12.18
CA LEU A 24 9.41 2.98 12.66
C LEU A 24 10.77 2.44 12.16
N PRO A 25 11.42 1.56 12.94
CA PRO A 25 12.55 0.78 12.45
C PRO A 25 12.18 -0.02 11.19
N VAL A 26 13.12 -0.13 10.25
CA VAL A 26 12.92 -0.81 8.95
C VAL A 26 12.29 -2.19 9.11
N ALA A 27 12.74 -2.99 10.09
CA ALA A 27 12.20 -4.32 10.35
C ALA A 27 10.71 -4.31 10.73
N GLN A 28 10.26 -3.30 11.50
CA GLN A 28 8.85 -3.16 11.89
C GLN A 28 8.00 -2.68 10.71
N ARG A 29 8.52 -1.77 9.89
CA ARG A 29 7.86 -1.31 8.67
C ARG A 29 7.71 -2.44 7.64
N ALA A 30 8.73 -3.29 7.49
CA ALA A 30 8.66 -4.48 6.63
C ALA A 30 7.62 -5.49 7.12
N ALA A 31 7.54 -5.74 8.43
CA ALA A 31 6.50 -6.59 9.01
C ALA A 31 5.09 -6.01 8.81
N LEU A 32 4.94 -4.69 8.93
CA LEU A 32 3.68 -4.00 8.66
C LEU A 32 3.28 -4.11 7.18
N ALA A 33 4.22 -3.89 6.26
CA ALA A 33 3.97 -4.03 4.82
C ALA A 33 3.49 -5.46 4.48
N ALA A 34 4.14 -6.49 5.03
CA ALA A 34 3.71 -7.87 4.86
C ALA A 34 2.30 -8.15 5.42
N PHE A 35 1.98 -7.58 6.58
CA PHE A 35 0.64 -7.69 7.16
C PHE A 35 -0.43 -7.03 6.28
N CYS A 36 -0.15 -5.83 5.77
CA CYS A 36 -1.05 -5.10 4.88
C CYS A 36 -1.22 -5.82 3.52
N TYR A 37 -0.17 -6.46 3.00
CA TYR A 37 -0.19 -7.15 1.71
C TYR A 37 -1.20 -8.31 1.67
N ASN A 38 -1.38 -9.00 2.79
CA ASN A 38 -2.35 -10.09 2.95
C ASN A 38 -3.82 -9.60 2.99
N ARG A 39 -4.07 -8.29 3.08
CA ARG A 39 -5.41 -7.71 3.13
C ARG A 39 -5.67 -6.86 1.88
N ARG A 40 -6.60 -7.31 1.04
CA ARG A 40 -6.88 -6.67 -0.27
C ARG A 40 -7.08 -5.15 -0.21
N HIS A 41 -7.82 -4.65 0.78
CA HIS A 41 -8.10 -3.21 0.94
C HIS A 41 -6.93 -2.40 1.50
N LEU A 42 -5.89 -3.05 2.05
CA LEU A 42 -4.65 -2.40 2.52
C LEU A 42 -3.46 -2.69 1.60
N ARG A 43 -3.68 -3.38 0.48
CA ARG A 43 -2.60 -3.88 -0.36
C ARG A 43 -1.82 -2.74 -1.01
N SER A 44 -2.49 -1.64 -1.31
CA SER A 44 -1.84 -0.44 -1.76
C SER A 44 -0.94 0.23 -0.73
N LEU A 45 -1.43 0.33 0.50
CA LEU A 45 -0.65 0.80 1.62
C LEU A 45 0.58 -0.12 1.82
N ALA A 46 0.42 -1.43 1.64
CA ALA A 46 1.53 -2.37 1.67
C ALA A 46 2.61 -2.02 0.64
N PHE A 47 2.23 -1.66 -0.59
CA PHE A 47 3.18 -1.25 -1.63
C PHE A 47 3.89 0.05 -1.29
N ARG A 48 3.15 1.07 -0.82
CA ARG A 48 3.74 2.33 -0.36
C ARG A 48 4.75 2.13 0.77
N LEU A 49 4.41 1.29 1.77
CA LEU A 49 5.34 0.91 2.84
C LEU A 49 6.55 0.13 2.32
N ALA A 50 6.35 -0.77 1.37
CA ALA A 50 7.41 -1.59 0.78
C ALA A 50 8.40 -0.79 -0.09
N LEU A 51 7.99 0.36 -0.64
CA LEU A 51 8.91 1.28 -1.33
C LEU A 51 9.98 1.84 -0.39
N HIS A 52 9.65 2.04 0.89
CA HIS A 52 10.56 2.55 1.92
C HIS A 52 11.33 1.44 2.65
N CYS A 53 11.26 0.21 2.13
CA CYS A 53 11.96 -0.96 2.66
C CYS A 53 12.89 -1.57 1.61
N ASP A 54 14.03 -2.05 2.08
CA ASP A 54 14.98 -2.87 1.34
C ASP A 54 14.50 -4.32 1.23
N ASP A 55 14.90 -4.97 0.13
CA ASP A 55 14.52 -6.35 -0.23
C ASP A 55 14.77 -7.32 0.93
N ARG A 56 15.98 -7.27 1.50
CA ARG A 56 16.38 -8.14 2.62
C ARG A 56 15.43 -8.04 3.82
N SER A 57 14.95 -6.84 4.12
CA SER A 57 14.04 -6.60 5.24
C SER A 57 12.64 -7.19 4.96
N LEU A 58 12.15 -7.10 3.72
CA LEU A 58 10.89 -7.71 3.30
C LEU A 58 10.98 -9.25 3.25
N VAL A 59 12.08 -9.79 2.71
CA VAL A 59 12.36 -11.23 2.71
C VAL A 59 12.44 -11.78 4.13
N ARG A 60 13.10 -11.06 5.04
CA ARG A 60 13.18 -11.47 6.44
C ARG A 60 11.81 -11.46 7.13
N ALA A 61 10.94 -10.53 6.76
CA ALA A 61 9.61 -10.41 7.35
C ALA A 61 8.59 -11.44 6.81
N ALA A 62 8.69 -11.80 5.52
CA ALA A 62 7.63 -12.55 4.82
C ALA A 62 8.12 -13.67 3.90
N GLY A 63 9.43 -13.98 3.86
CA GLY A 63 10.00 -15.00 3.00
C GLY A 63 9.79 -14.70 1.52
N THR A 64 9.35 -15.71 0.75
CA THR A 64 9.05 -15.58 -0.69
C THR A 64 8.02 -14.49 -0.99
N VAL A 65 7.05 -14.28 -0.08
CA VAL A 65 6.08 -13.19 -0.23
C VAL A 65 6.77 -11.82 -0.18
N GLY A 66 7.85 -11.69 0.59
CA GLY A 66 8.67 -10.48 0.66
C GLY A 66 9.33 -10.12 -0.67
N ILE A 67 9.79 -11.13 -1.43
CA ILE A 67 10.36 -10.96 -2.78
C ILE A 67 9.28 -10.39 -3.71
N VAL A 68 8.13 -11.06 -3.78
CA VAL A 68 7.00 -10.63 -4.63
C VAL A 68 6.52 -9.24 -4.26
N LEU A 69 6.46 -8.93 -2.96
CA LEU A 69 6.08 -7.61 -2.46
C LEU A 69 7.08 -6.52 -2.86
N TYR A 70 8.39 -6.82 -2.84
CA TYR A 70 9.44 -5.90 -3.28
C TYR A 70 9.35 -5.58 -4.78
N GLU A 71 9.11 -6.60 -5.60
CA GLU A 71 8.96 -6.47 -7.05
C GLU A 71 7.68 -5.70 -7.40
N GLN A 72 6.53 -6.13 -6.84
CA GLN A 72 5.23 -5.50 -7.14
C GLN A 72 5.14 -4.06 -6.66
N SER A 73 5.81 -3.68 -5.56
CA SER A 73 5.79 -2.29 -5.10
C SER A 73 6.50 -1.33 -6.06
N ARG A 74 7.41 -1.85 -6.90
CA ARG A 74 8.18 -1.10 -7.91
C ARG A 74 7.64 -1.27 -9.31
N ASP A 75 6.62 -2.10 -9.49
CA ASP A 75 5.94 -2.25 -10.77
C ASP A 75 4.96 -1.09 -10.97
N PRO A 76 5.17 -0.21 -11.98
CA PRO A 76 4.28 0.91 -12.24
C PRO A 76 2.84 0.47 -12.55
N ALA A 77 2.63 -0.73 -13.10
CA ALA A 77 1.29 -1.24 -13.39
C ALA A 77 0.45 -1.45 -12.12
N VAL A 78 1.11 -1.78 -11.00
CA VAL A 78 0.45 -1.99 -9.71
C VAL A 78 0.06 -0.66 -9.06
N GLN A 79 0.77 0.42 -9.36
CA GLN A 79 0.47 1.76 -8.87
C GLN A 79 -0.71 2.43 -9.61
N GLU A 80 -0.93 2.07 -10.87
CA GLU A 80 -2.01 2.63 -11.70
C GLU A 80 -3.40 2.08 -11.38
N ASP A 81 -3.50 0.82 -10.93
CA ASP A 81 -4.77 0.18 -10.58
C ASP A 81 -5.49 0.83 -9.38
N GLU A 82 -4.76 1.65 -8.60
CA GLU A 82 -5.27 2.35 -7.43
C GLU A 82 -5.76 3.77 -7.71
N GLN A 83 -5.44 4.34 -8.88
CA GLN A 83 -6.09 5.59 -9.27
C GLN A 83 -7.58 5.28 -9.49
N PRO A 84 -8.50 5.97 -8.77
CA PRO A 84 -9.91 5.84 -9.11
C PRO A 84 -10.02 6.29 -10.56
N ARG A 85 -10.35 5.35 -11.46
CA ARG A 85 -10.68 5.64 -12.86
C ARG A 85 -11.93 6.52 -12.85
N HIS A 86 -11.77 7.81 -12.56
CA HIS A 86 -12.74 8.84 -12.86
C HIS A 86 -12.76 8.94 -14.39
N LYS A 87 -13.48 8.01 -15.03
CA LYS A 87 -13.94 8.24 -16.39
C LYS A 87 -14.92 9.42 -16.30
N PRO A 88 -14.61 10.61 -16.84
CA PRO A 88 -15.66 11.58 -17.03
C PRO A 88 -16.66 10.96 -17.98
N LYS A 89 -17.89 10.70 -17.51
CA LYS A 89 -19.01 10.40 -18.40
C LYS A 89 -19.24 11.67 -19.20
N GLY A 90 -18.77 11.70 -20.44
CA GLY A 90 -19.06 12.77 -21.38
C GLY A 90 -20.58 12.91 -21.46
N ILE A 91 -21.09 14.02 -20.93
CA ILE A 91 -22.50 14.36 -21.01
C ILE A 91 -22.73 14.77 -22.45
N SER A 92 -23.23 13.86 -23.28
CA SER A 92 -23.60 14.17 -24.67
C SER A 92 -24.87 15.01 -24.61
N LEU A 93 -24.74 16.33 -24.76
CA LEU A 93 -25.87 17.19 -25.04
C LEU A 93 -26.32 16.91 -26.47
N ALA A 94 -27.37 16.11 -26.63
CA ALA A 94 -28.13 16.05 -27.87
C ALA A 94 -28.70 17.45 -28.11
N ARG A 95 -28.15 18.14 -29.11
CA ARG A 95 -28.68 19.42 -29.60
C ARG A 95 -29.94 19.10 -30.41
N MET A 96 -31.10 19.18 -29.77
CA MET A 96 -32.38 19.12 -30.48
C MET A 96 -32.58 20.44 -31.24
N ALA A 97 -32.88 20.26 -32.52
CA ALA A 97 -33.14 21.29 -33.52
C ALA A 97 -34.53 21.93 -33.36
#